data_AF-A0A6S6R0Q3-F1
#
_entry.id   AF-A0A6S6R0Q3-F1
#
_cell.length_a   1.000
_cell.length_b   1.000
_cell.length_c   1.000
_cell.angle_alpha   90.00
_cell.angle_beta   90.00
_cell.angle_gamma   90.00
#
_symmetry.space_group_name_H-M   'P 1'
#
loop_
_entity.id
_entity.type
_entity.pdbx_description
1 polymer ?
#
loop_
_entity_poly.entity_id
_entity_poly.type
_entity_poly.pdbx_seq_one_letter_code
_entity_poly.pdbx_strand_id
1 'polypeptide(L)'
;MDKKELQNIAQVLLAYEESKDTSKCKTIKDREAELLKYPVTHDSEALLAQPYHIMMDTEYRRKAGYFKIVQLFKKSGCLPDGHTLLTLALTIEEMSRMIYESFWELKDLFRSLLKEYEKNQKEPDILGALAILKACRLSLVLPEHYMAIGLRYMGDEEETFGFTPSLTKGLRKACKKEYNTLCELWGGLL
;
A
#
# COMPACT_ATOMS: atom_id res chain seq x y z
N MET A 1 15.89 -6.22 6.61
CA MET A 1 15.16 -6.96 5.57
C MET A 1 16.11 -7.26 4.42
N ASP A 2 16.20 -8.51 4.00
CA ASP A 2 17.06 -8.87 2.86
C ASP A 2 16.37 -8.56 1.51
N LYS A 3 17.14 -8.56 0.42
CA LYS A 3 16.63 -8.21 -0.92
C LYS A 3 15.53 -9.17 -1.42
N LYS A 4 15.61 -10.44 -1.06
CA LYS A 4 14.67 -11.49 -1.49
C LYS A 4 13.33 -11.33 -0.76
N GLU A 5 13.41 -11.02 0.53
CA GLU A 5 12.26 -10.71 1.38
C GLU A 5 11.50 -9.48 0.86
N LEU A 6 12.22 -8.40 0.55
CA LEU A 6 11.62 -7.19 -0.03
C LEU A 6 10.95 -7.46 -1.39
N GLN A 7 11.56 -8.31 -2.23
CA GLN A 7 10.96 -8.71 -3.52
C GLN A 7 9.67 -9.51 -3.32
N ASN A 8 9.65 -10.45 -2.37
CA ASN A 8 8.46 -11.23 -2.05
C ASN A 8 7.31 -10.33 -1.58
N ILE A 9 7.61 -9.39 -0.67
CA ILE A 9 6.62 -8.42 -0.16
C ILE A 9 6.06 -7.57 -1.30
N ALA A 10 6.93 -6.97 -2.11
CA ALA A 10 6.51 -6.16 -3.24
C ALA A 10 5.64 -6.95 -4.24
N GLN A 11 5.94 -8.23 -4.45
CA GLN A 11 5.17 -9.09 -5.33
C GLN A 11 3.77 -9.38 -4.77
N VAL A 12 3.66 -9.62 -3.46
CA VAL A 12 2.37 -9.77 -2.77
C VAL A 12 1.54 -8.48 -2.85
N LEU A 13 2.16 -7.33 -2.59
CA LEU A 13 1.47 -6.03 -2.63
C LEU A 13 0.96 -5.71 -4.04
N LEU A 14 1.76 -6.01 -5.06
CA LEU A 14 1.32 -5.86 -6.45
C LEU A 14 0.19 -6.85 -6.79
N ALA A 15 0.33 -8.13 -6.43
CA ALA A 15 -0.70 -9.13 -6.68
C ALA A 15 -2.03 -8.77 -6.01
N TYR A 16 -1.96 -8.22 -4.79
CA TYR A 16 -3.11 -7.70 -4.09
C TYR A 16 -3.78 -6.56 -4.83
N GLU A 17 -3.01 -5.61 -5.34
CA GLU A 17 -3.53 -4.51 -6.15
C GLU A 17 -4.19 -5.02 -7.45
N GLU A 18 -3.56 -5.97 -8.12
CA GLU A 18 -4.10 -6.58 -9.34
C GLU A 18 -5.36 -7.41 -9.07
N SER A 19 -5.50 -7.99 -7.88
CA SER A 19 -6.70 -8.74 -7.48
C SER A 19 -7.94 -7.85 -7.34
N LYS A 20 -7.78 -6.54 -7.19
CA LYS A 20 -8.91 -5.58 -7.15
C LYS A 20 -9.52 -5.34 -8.52
N ASP A 21 -8.85 -5.76 -9.59
CA ASP A 21 -9.40 -5.68 -10.94
C ASP A 21 -10.50 -6.74 -11.11
N THR A 22 -11.76 -6.28 -11.19
CA THR A 22 -12.94 -7.14 -11.31
C THR A 22 -12.98 -7.93 -12.63
N SER A 23 -12.16 -7.56 -13.61
CA SER A 23 -11.96 -8.37 -14.82
C SER A 23 -11.14 -9.64 -14.56
N LYS A 24 -10.31 -9.65 -13.50
CA LYS A 24 -9.46 -10.77 -13.09
C LYS A 24 -10.06 -11.58 -11.94
N CYS A 25 -10.57 -10.92 -10.91
CA CYS A 25 -11.17 -11.58 -9.75
C CYS A 25 -12.61 -11.10 -9.57
N LYS A 26 -13.58 -12.02 -9.70
CA LYS A 26 -15.02 -11.68 -9.60
C LYS A 26 -15.53 -11.82 -8.18
N THR A 27 -14.89 -12.66 -7.38
CA THR A 27 -15.27 -12.94 -5.99
C THR A 27 -14.07 -12.78 -5.06
N ILE A 28 -14.36 -12.63 -3.76
CA ILE A 28 -13.33 -12.61 -2.71
C ILE A 28 -12.56 -13.93 -2.68
N LYS A 29 -13.21 -15.06 -2.98
CA LYS A 29 -12.54 -16.36 -3.08
C LYS A 29 -11.54 -16.41 -4.23
N ASP A 30 -11.83 -15.71 -5.33
CA ASP A 30 -10.87 -15.59 -6.45
C ASP A 30 -9.65 -14.76 -6.03
N ARG A 31 -9.86 -13.68 -5.26
CA ARG A 31 -8.77 -12.86 -4.69
C ARG A 31 -7.92 -13.68 -3.71
N GLU A 32 -8.56 -14.45 -2.82
CA GLU A 32 -7.90 -15.37 -1.89
C GLU A 32 -7.07 -16.42 -2.63
N ALA A 33 -7.64 -17.08 -3.63
CA ALA A 33 -6.92 -18.09 -4.41
C ALA A 33 -5.71 -17.52 -5.17
N GLU A 34 -5.78 -16.26 -5.63
CA GLU A 34 -4.65 -15.58 -6.26
C GLU A 34 -3.54 -15.25 -5.25
N LEU A 35 -3.92 -14.79 -4.07
CA LEU A 35 -2.98 -14.35 -3.03
C LEU A 35 -2.28 -15.51 -2.32
N LEU A 36 -2.94 -16.66 -2.20
CA LEU A 36 -2.35 -17.89 -1.66
C LEU A 36 -1.22 -18.48 -2.53
N LYS A 37 -1.04 -18.00 -3.77
CA LYS A 37 0.10 -18.39 -4.62
C LYS A 37 1.42 -17.82 -4.13
N TYR A 38 1.39 -16.82 -3.26
CA TYR A 38 2.57 -16.17 -2.71
C TYR A 38 2.87 -16.71 -1.31
N PRO A 39 4.12 -17.11 -1.02
CA PRO A 39 4.47 -17.67 0.27
C PRO A 39 4.27 -16.64 1.38
N VAL A 40 3.39 -16.94 2.33
CA VAL A 40 3.22 -16.17 3.56
C VAL A 40 4.25 -16.68 4.58
N THR A 41 5.16 -15.83 5.03
CA THR A 41 6.04 -16.17 6.15
C THR A 41 5.21 -16.14 7.44
N HIS A 42 5.26 -17.21 8.24
CA HIS A 42 4.43 -17.40 9.43
C HIS A 42 4.94 -16.69 10.69
N ASP A 43 6.05 -15.95 10.61
CA ASP A 43 6.52 -15.17 11.76
C ASP A 43 5.62 -13.96 11.95
N SER A 44 5.16 -13.73 13.17
CA SER A 44 4.15 -12.73 13.53
C SER A 44 4.54 -11.27 13.23
N GLU A 45 5.77 -10.99 12.80
CA GLU A 45 6.18 -9.69 12.22
C GLU A 45 5.84 -9.57 10.72
N ALA A 46 5.64 -10.70 10.02
CA ALA A 46 5.15 -10.78 8.65
C ALA A 46 3.68 -10.36 8.50
N LEU A 47 2.97 -10.04 9.59
CA LEU A 47 1.63 -9.47 9.54
C LEU A 47 1.59 -8.06 8.93
N LEU A 48 2.72 -7.35 8.90
CA LEU A 48 2.89 -6.13 8.10
C LEU A 48 3.03 -6.40 6.59
N ALA A 49 3.15 -7.67 6.18
CA ALA A 49 3.53 -8.04 4.82
C ALA A 49 2.36 -8.35 3.87
N GLN A 50 1.10 -8.45 4.33
CA GLN A 50 -0.02 -8.68 3.40
C GLN A 50 -1.31 -7.91 3.74
N PRO A 51 -1.77 -6.98 2.87
CA PRO A 51 -3.12 -6.42 2.88
C PRO A 51 -4.25 -7.47 2.85
N TYR A 52 -3.92 -8.70 2.46
CA TYR A 52 -4.80 -9.87 2.42
C TYR A 52 -5.39 -10.28 3.77
N HIS A 53 -4.57 -10.44 4.81
CA HIS A 53 -5.05 -10.85 6.15
C HIS A 53 -5.95 -9.76 6.76
N ILE A 54 -5.61 -8.51 6.45
CA ILE A 54 -6.34 -7.33 6.85
C ILE A 54 -7.68 -7.25 6.13
N MET A 55 -7.72 -7.53 4.82
CA MET A 55 -8.96 -7.66 4.03
C MET A 55 -9.88 -8.73 4.62
N MET A 56 -9.35 -9.93 4.93
CA MET A 56 -10.15 -11.00 5.53
C MET A 56 -10.75 -10.58 6.88
N ASP A 57 -9.96 -9.97 7.78
CA ASP A 57 -10.47 -9.51 9.08
C ASP A 57 -11.49 -8.35 8.96
N THR A 58 -11.33 -7.50 7.95
CA THR A 58 -12.20 -6.35 7.63
C THR A 58 -13.54 -6.79 7.07
N GLU A 59 -13.54 -7.73 6.11
CA GLU A 59 -14.72 -8.22 5.38
C GLU A 59 -15.70 -8.96 6.31
N TYR A 60 -15.20 -9.69 7.31
CA TYR A 60 -16.04 -10.33 8.32
C TYR A 60 -16.62 -9.35 9.37
N ARG A 61 -16.47 -8.03 9.17
CA ARG A 61 -17.01 -6.94 10.00
C ARG A 61 -16.71 -7.09 11.49
N ARG A 62 -15.57 -7.70 11.84
CA ARG A 62 -15.19 -7.88 13.24
C ARG A 62 -14.57 -6.57 13.73
N LYS A 63 -15.33 -5.74 14.46
CA LYS A 63 -14.81 -4.50 15.08
C LYS A 63 -13.51 -4.73 15.87
N ALA A 64 -13.37 -5.88 16.52
CA ALA A 64 -12.16 -6.28 17.24
C ALA A 64 -10.93 -6.51 16.34
N GLY A 65 -11.12 -6.79 15.05
CA GLY A 65 -10.05 -6.94 14.06
C GLY A 65 -9.33 -5.62 13.79
N TYR A 66 -10.06 -4.52 13.64
CA TYR A 66 -9.46 -3.21 13.37
C TYR A 66 -8.57 -2.71 14.52
N PHE A 67 -9.00 -2.87 15.77
CA PHE A 67 -8.16 -2.53 16.92
C PHE A 67 -6.88 -3.38 16.95
N LYS A 68 -6.97 -4.68 16.62
CA LYS A 68 -5.79 -5.54 16.51
C LYS A 68 -4.84 -5.07 15.40
N ILE A 69 -5.37 -4.70 14.24
CA ILE A 69 -4.58 -4.14 13.13
C ILE A 69 -3.81 -2.90 13.60
N VAL A 70 -4.47 -1.97 14.28
CA VAL A 70 -3.79 -0.78 14.83
C VAL A 70 -2.70 -1.15 15.84
N GLN A 71 -2.98 -2.08 16.75
CA GLN A 71 -2.00 -2.55 17.72
C GLN A 71 -0.81 -3.24 17.05
N LEU A 72 -1.03 -3.98 15.96
CA LEU A 72 0.03 -4.63 15.20
C LEU A 72 0.96 -3.58 14.59
N PHE A 73 0.42 -2.60 13.87
CA PHE A 73 1.19 -1.49 13.30
C PHE A 73 1.96 -0.68 14.35
N LYS A 74 1.40 -0.50 15.56
CA LYS A 74 2.10 0.21 16.64
C LYS A 74 3.20 -0.62 17.30
N LYS A 75 3.00 -1.94 17.45
CA LYS A 75 3.95 -2.84 18.13
C LYS A 75 5.10 -3.27 17.25
N SER A 76 4.89 -3.31 15.93
CA SER A 76 5.88 -3.76 14.96
C SER A 76 7.07 -2.81 14.75
N GLY A 77 7.09 -1.64 15.40
CA GLY A 77 8.19 -0.68 15.25
C GLY A 77 8.36 -0.23 13.80
N CYS A 78 7.24 -0.05 13.08
CA CYS A 78 7.17 0.28 11.66
C CYS A 78 8.27 1.23 11.21
N LEU A 79 9.05 0.79 10.23
CA LEU A 79 10.05 1.64 9.60
C LEU A 79 9.37 2.58 8.60
N PRO A 80 9.83 3.85 8.49
CA PRO A 80 9.31 4.78 7.51
C PRO A 80 9.90 4.44 6.13
N ASP A 81 9.38 3.40 5.48
CA ASP A 81 9.79 2.92 4.16
C ASP A 81 8.59 2.65 3.23
N GLY A 82 8.87 2.48 1.93
CA GLY A 82 7.84 2.38 0.90
C GLY A 82 6.91 1.18 1.06
N HIS A 83 7.41 0.05 1.54
CA HIS A 83 6.59 -1.15 1.75
C HIS A 83 5.61 -0.95 2.92
N THR A 84 6.09 -0.40 4.04
CA THR A 84 5.24 -0.12 5.21
C THR A 84 4.14 0.87 4.85
N LEU A 85 4.50 1.95 4.13
CA LEU A 85 3.54 2.94 3.65
C LEU A 85 2.49 2.32 2.73
N LEU A 86 2.91 1.50 1.77
CA LEU A 86 1.99 0.87 0.83
C LEU A 86 1.06 -0.12 1.52
N THR A 87 1.56 -0.97 2.42
CA THR A 87 0.72 -1.88 3.23
C THR A 87 -0.32 -1.08 4.01
N LEU A 88 0.09 0.02 4.66
CA LEU A 88 -0.81 0.83 5.47
C LEU A 88 -1.87 1.54 4.62
N ALA A 89 -1.51 2.06 3.44
CA ALA A 89 -2.48 2.64 2.51
C ALA A 89 -3.51 1.61 2.03
N LEU A 90 -3.06 0.41 1.65
CA LEU A 90 -3.93 -0.69 1.21
C LEU A 90 -4.81 -1.21 2.35
N THR A 91 -4.30 -1.22 3.58
CA THR A 91 -5.06 -1.52 4.80
C THR A 91 -6.20 -0.54 4.95
N ILE A 92 -5.88 0.76 4.98
CA ILE A 92 -6.85 1.83 5.21
C ILE A 92 -7.91 1.86 4.10
N GLU A 93 -7.55 1.51 2.86
CA GLU A 93 -8.47 1.41 1.74
C GLU A 93 -9.60 0.40 1.97
N GLU A 94 -9.31 -0.76 2.54
CA GLU A 94 -10.33 -1.78 2.81
C GLU A 94 -11.19 -1.44 4.03
N MET A 95 -10.67 -0.62 4.95
CA MET A 95 -11.39 -0.28 6.18
C MET A 95 -12.65 0.53 5.89
N SER A 96 -13.77 0.10 6.49
CA SER A 96 -14.95 0.93 6.52
C SER A 96 -14.69 2.21 7.33
N ARG A 97 -14.88 3.38 6.69
CA ARG A 97 -14.80 4.70 7.34
C ARG A 97 -15.75 4.87 8.53
N MET A 98 -16.73 3.98 8.69
CA MET A 98 -17.66 3.96 9.83
C MET A 98 -17.01 3.51 11.16
N ILE A 99 -15.78 2.98 11.12
CA ILE A 99 -15.02 2.61 12.32
C ILE A 99 -13.98 3.70 12.57
N TYR A 100 -14.52 4.84 13.01
CA TYR A 100 -13.86 6.14 13.01
C TYR A 100 -12.52 6.12 13.77
N GLU A 101 -12.50 5.60 15.01
CA GLU A 101 -11.29 5.64 15.86
C GLU A 101 -10.10 4.90 15.24
N SER A 102 -10.26 3.63 14.85
CA SER A 102 -9.17 2.86 14.25
C SER A 102 -8.73 3.43 12.90
N PHE A 103 -9.67 3.97 12.11
CA PHE A 103 -9.34 4.63 10.85
C PHE A 103 -8.47 5.88 11.06
N TRP A 104 -8.81 6.74 12.04
CA TRP A 104 -8.02 7.93 12.35
C TRP A 104 -6.64 7.59 12.90
N GLU A 105 -6.55 6.60 13.79
CA GLU A 105 -5.24 6.18 14.31
C GLU A 105 -4.29 5.70 13.22
N LEU A 106 -4.78 4.91 12.25
CA LEU A 106 -3.97 4.46 11.13
C LEU A 106 -3.64 5.59 10.15
N LYS A 107 -4.57 6.53 9.95
CA LYS A 107 -4.33 7.73 9.14
C LYS A 107 -3.24 8.62 9.73
N ASP A 108 -3.27 8.84 11.04
CA ASP A 108 -2.24 9.63 11.74
C ASP A 108 -0.89 8.92 11.73
N LEU A 109 -0.88 7.59 11.92
CA LEU A 109 0.32 6.79 11.76
C LEU A 109 0.89 6.90 10.34
N PHE A 110 0.06 6.79 9.30
CA PHE A 110 0.48 6.93 7.91
C PHE A 110 1.16 8.28 7.66
N ARG A 111 0.55 9.37 8.14
CA ARG A 111 1.10 10.72 8.00
C ARG A 111 2.43 10.88 8.74
N SER A 112 2.58 10.28 9.91
CA SER A 112 3.83 10.32 10.67
C SER A 112 4.95 9.60 9.90
N LEU A 113 4.68 8.37 9.45
CA LEU A 113 5.64 7.57 8.70
C LEU A 113 6.00 8.21 7.35
N LEU A 114 5.04 8.83 6.67
CA LEU A 114 5.31 9.51 5.40
C LEU A 114 6.25 10.71 5.59
N LYS A 115 6.05 11.52 6.63
CA LYS A 115 6.95 12.64 6.92
C LYS A 115 8.37 12.16 7.23
N GLU A 116 8.50 11.07 7.97
CA GLU A 116 9.80 10.47 8.24
C GLU A 116 10.43 9.86 6.99
N TYR A 117 9.64 9.22 6.12
CA TYR A 117 10.08 8.69 4.84
C TYR A 117 10.66 9.81 3.96
N GLU A 118 9.93 10.92 3.83
CA GLU A 118 10.38 12.09 3.06
C GLU A 118 11.66 12.71 3.62
N LYS A 119 11.81 12.76 4.94
CA LYS A 119 12.99 13.32 5.60
C LYS A 119 14.22 12.42 5.44
N ASN A 120 14.03 11.11 5.53
CA ASN A 120 15.12 10.16 5.66
C ASN A 120 15.52 9.53 4.32
N GLN A 121 14.67 9.60 3.28
CA GLN A 121 15.00 8.96 2.01
C GLN A 121 15.92 9.79 1.12
N LYS A 122 17.09 9.20 0.82
CA LYS A 122 18.01 9.70 -0.21
C LYS A 122 17.64 9.17 -1.59
N GLU A 123 17.04 7.98 -1.66
CA GLU A 123 16.62 7.32 -2.90
C GLU A 123 15.20 6.78 -2.70
N PRO A 124 14.17 7.52 -3.15
CA PRO A 124 12.80 7.06 -3.05
C PRO A 124 12.59 5.80 -3.90
N ASP A 125 11.70 4.92 -3.44
CA ASP A 125 11.39 3.67 -4.10
C ASP A 125 9.96 3.68 -4.69
N ILE A 126 9.74 2.80 -5.65
CA ILE A 126 8.45 2.74 -6.37
C ILE A 126 7.27 2.29 -5.50
N LEU A 127 7.50 1.58 -4.39
CA LEU A 127 6.42 1.23 -3.44
C LEU A 127 5.98 2.49 -2.69
N GLY A 128 6.94 3.33 -2.27
CA GLY A 128 6.68 4.64 -1.69
C GLY A 128 5.92 5.55 -2.66
N ALA A 129 6.32 5.56 -3.94
CA ALA A 129 5.59 6.28 -4.99
C ALA A 129 4.11 5.84 -5.08
N LEU A 130 3.87 4.52 -5.14
CA LEU A 130 2.52 3.96 -5.20
C LEU A 130 1.72 4.29 -3.93
N ALA A 131 2.36 4.20 -2.76
CA ALA A 131 1.73 4.52 -1.47
C ALA A 131 1.28 5.98 -1.41
N ILE A 132 2.11 6.92 -1.87
CA ILE A 132 1.78 8.36 -1.90
C ILE A 132 0.59 8.61 -2.84
N LEU A 133 0.61 8.06 -4.05
CA LEU A 133 -0.50 8.22 -5.00
C LEU A 133 -1.81 7.65 -4.44
N LYS A 134 -1.76 6.46 -3.82
CA LYS A 134 -2.92 5.90 -3.12
C LYS A 134 -3.39 6.78 -1.97
N ALA A 135 -2.47 7.31 -1.18
CA ALA A 135 -2.79 8.20 -0.07
C ALA A 135 -3.51 9.48 -0.52
N CYS A 136 -3.14 10.04 -1.67
CA CYS A 136 -3.87 11.13 -2.31
C CYS A 136 -5.31 10.70 -2.63
N ARG A 137 -5.50 9.55 -3.30
CA ARG A 137 -6.84 9.08 -3.70
C ARG A 137 -7.73 8.81 -2.50
N LEU A 138 -7.16 8.25 -1.44
CA LEU A 138 -7.84 7.94 -0.18
C LEU A 138 -8.06 9.18 0.71
N SER A 139 -7.61 10.37 0.28
CA SER A 139 -7.65 11.61 1.07
C SER A 139 -6.97 11.48 2.44
N LEU A 140 -5.90 10.68 2.50
CA LEU A 140 -5.02 10.59 3.67
C LEU A 140 -4.10 11.81 3.72
N VAL A 141 -3.68 12.29 2.55
CA VAL A 141 -2.85 13.49 2.36
C VAL A 141 -3.47 14.44 1.33
N LEU A 142 -2.93 15.66 1.23
CA LEU A 142 -3.41 16.67 0.27
C LEU A 142 -2.91 16.34 -1.14
N PRO A 143 -3.80 16.03 -2.11
CA PRO A 143 -3.39 15.68 -3.47
C PRO A 143 -2.56 16.77 -4.16
N GLU A 144 -2.85 18.04 -3.90
CA GLU A 144 -2.20 19.21 -4.51
C GLU A 144 -0.71 19.26 -4.18
N HIS A 145 -0.32 18.77 -3.00
CA HIS A 145 1.07 18.70 -2.58
C HIS A 145 1.71 17.37 -2.98
N TYR A 146 1.02 16.26 -2.73
CA TYR A 146 1.63 14.94 -2.76
C TYR A 146 1.55 14.21 -4.11
N MET A 147 0.65 14.62 -5.02
CA MET A 147 0.53 13.96 -6.32
C MET A 147 1.82 14.08 -7.15
N ALA A 148 2.41 15.28 -7.21
CA ALA A 148 3.67 15.53 -7.91
C ALA A 148 4.85 14.78 -7.25
N ILE A 149 4.83 14.66 -5.92
CA ILE A 149 5.85 13.92 -5.16
C ILE A 149 5.78 12.42 -5.51
N GLY A 150 4.58 11.84 -5.50
CA GLY A 150 4.37 10.45 -5.89
C GLY A 150 4.81 10.17 -7.32
N LEU A 151 4.53 11.07 -8.26
CA LEU A 151 4.98 10.94 -9.65
C LEU A 151 6.51 11.00 -9.75
N ARG A 152 7.16 11.95 -9.05
CA ARG A 152 8.62 12.07 -9.02
C ARG A 152 9.29 10.81 -8.47
N TYR A 153 8.73 10.22 -7.42
CA TYR A 153 9.27 9.02 -6.79
C TYR A 153 9.09 7.74 -7.62
N MET A 154 8.22 7.77 -8.63
CA MET A 154 8.09 6.65 -9.57
C MET A 154 9.35 6.46 -10.44
N GLY A 155 10.14 7.53 -10.65
CA GLY A 155 11.37 7.53 -11.44
C GLY A 155 11.18 7.23 -12.94
N ASP A 156 12.27 7.29 -13.70
CA ASP A 156 12.29 7.03 -15.16
C ASP A 156 12.38 5.54 -15.48
N GLU A 157 11.88 5.10 -16.66
CA GLU A 157 11.63 3.68 -17.00
C GLU A 157 12.84 2.73 -16.86
N GLU A 158 14.05 3.26 -16.83
CA GLU A 158 15.30 2.50 -16.77
C GLU A 158 15.77 2.18 -15.33
N GLU A 159 15.26 2.88 -14.30
CA GLU A 159 15.68 2.63 -12.92
C GLU A 159 14.96 1.43 -12.30
N THR A 160 15.74 0.38 -12.00
CA THR A 160 15.30 -0.78 -11.21
C THR A 160 15.85 -0.68 -9.79
N PHE A 161 15.05 -0.15 -8.87
CA PHE A 161 15.38 -0.03 -7.43
C PHE A 161 15.41 -1.38 -6.71
N GLY A 162 16.34 -2.26 -7.07
CA GLY A 162 16.52 -3.57 -6.43
C GLY A 162 15.44 -4.62 -6.75
N PHE A 163 14.39 -4.26 -7.49
CA PHE A 163 13.34 -5.17 -7.97
C PHE A 163 13.67 -5.79 -9.33
N THR A 164 13.02 -6.90 -9.66
CA THR A 164 13.11 -7.50 -11.00
C THR A 164 12.45 -6.57 -12.04
N PRO A 165 12.84 -6.63 -13.32
CA PRO A 165 12.22 -5.82 -14.37
C PRO A 165 10.71 -6.04 -14.49
N SER A 166 10.24 -7.28 -14.33
CA SER A 166 8.81 -7.62 -14.38
C SER A 166 8.02 -6.99 -13.24
N LEU A 167 8.54 -7.08 -12.02
CA LEU A 167 7.92 -6.50 -10.83
C LEU A 167 7.90 -4.97 -10.90
N THR A 168 9.02 -4.37 -11.33
CA THR A 168 9.13 -2.92 -11.56
C THR A 168 8.09 -2.44 -12.56
N LYS A 169 7.93 -3.15 -13.69
CA LYS A 169 6.93 -2.83 -14.71
C LYS A 169 5.50 -2.91 -14.16
N GLY A 170 5.19 -3.92 -13.35
CA GLY A 170 3.88 -4.07 -12.71
C GLY A 170 3.58 -2.94 -11.73
N LEU A 171 4.52 -2.60 -10.85
CA LEU A 171 4.39 -1.49 -9.90
C LEU A 171 4.23 -0.14 -10.62
N ARG A 172 4.98 0.12 -11.70
CA ARG A 172 4.80 1.32 -12.52
C ARG A 172 3.41 1.39 -13.13
N LYS A 173 2.89 0.27 -13.63
CA LYS A 173 1.54 0.21 -14.17
C LYS A 173 0.50 0.57 -13.10
N ALA A 174 0.67 0.08 -11.87
CA ALA A 174 -0.18 0.45 -10.75
C ALA A 174 -0.07 1.95 -10.41
N CYS A 175 1.15 2.52 -10.36
CA CYS A 175 1.34 3.96 -10.15
C CYS A 175 0.66 4.79 -11.24
N LYS A 176 0.86 4.46 -12.52
CA LYS A 176 0.23 5.16 -13.66
C LYS A 176 -1.29 5.08 -13.57
N LYS A 177 -1.86 3.94 -13.17
CA LYS A 177 -3.31 3.79 -12.96
C LYS A 177 -3.82 4.72 -11.86
N GLU A 178 -3.15 4.75 -10.70
CA GLU A 178 -3.52 5.62 -9.58
C GLU A 178 -3.39 7.11 -9.95
N TYR A 179 -2.30 7.48 -10.62
CA TYR A 179 -2.09 8.84 -11.12
C TYR A 179 -3.18 9.29 -12.10
N ASN A 180 -3.51 8.45 -13.10
CA ASN A 180 -4.57 8.78 -14.06
C ASN A 180 -5.93 8.94 -13.35
N THR A 181 -6.23 8.07 -12.38
CA THR A 181 -7.44 8.18 -11.56
C THR A 181 -7.47 9.51 -10.79
N LEU A 182 -6.33 9.93 -10.24
CA LEU A 182 -6.21 11.23 -9.59
C LEU A 182 -6.41 12.39 -10.57
N CYS A 183 -5.83 12.33 -11.76
CA CYS A 183 -6.05 13.35 -12.79
C CYS A 183 -7.53 13.43 -13.21
N GLU A 184 -8.24 12.31 -13.29
CA GLU A 184 -9.67 12.30 -13.58
C GLU A 184 -10.50 12.92 -12.43
N LEU A 185 -10.13 12.62 -11.18
CA LEU A 185 -10.83 13.12 -9.99
C LEU A 185 -10.54 14.59 -9.70
N TRP A 186 -9.30 15.05 -9.94
CA TRP A 186 -8.78 16.34 -9.46
C TRP A 186 -8.29 17.26 -10.59
N GLY A 187 -8.05 16.76 -11.79
CA GLY A 187 -7.59 17.56 -12.94
C GLY A 187 -8.65 18.48 -13.55
N GLY A 188 -9.88 18.46 -13.02
CA GLY A 188 -10.88 19.52 -13.24
C GLY A 188 -10.81 20.69 -12.23
N LEU A 189 -9.93 20.61 -11.22
CA LEU A 189 -9.86 21.52 -10.07
C LEU A 189 -8.44 22.04 -9.76
N LEU A 190 -7.43 21.61 -10.54
CA LEU A 190 -6.05 22.11 -10.53
C LEU A 190 -5.77 22.88 -11.82
#